data_AF-A0A0S4QPR0-F1
#
_entry.id   AF-A0A0S4QPR0-F1
#
_cell.length_a   1.000
_cell.length_b   1.000
_cell.length_c   1.000
_cell.angle_alpha   90.00
_cell.angle_beta   90.00
_cell.angle_gamma   90.00
#
_symmetry.space_group_name_H-M   'P 1'
#
loop_
_entity.id
_entity.type
_entity.pdbx_description
1 polymer ?
#
loop_
_entity_poly.entity_id
_entity_poly.type
_entity_poly.pdbx_seq_one_letter_code
_entity_poly.pdbx_strand_id
1 'polypeptide(L)'
;MSDSRWPDGLRQWRHPRAFRIAPPSIPEKWADALWASLQDGPASAEQPAPEPPAVAQSEGAAAAGTLRPSAVAELATGLWRLRRRLDATAAAAGAGAGAGPAGGRSGDTRRLQRQLDSLWSTLGAAGVEVQDHDRIPYDSGLDLQVLEFQRTTGLTGETVLETLRPTVYLHGQRVQTGEVVVGTPVEEPSSGPEER
;
A
#
# COMPACT_ATOMS: atom_id res chain seq x y z
N MET A 1 20.86 -30.13 12.59
CA MET A 1 19.75 -29.23 12.24
C MET A 1 20.18 -28.47 11.01
N SER A 2 19.77 -28.96 9.84
CA SER A 2 20.23 -28.46 8.54
C SER A 2 19.52 -27.15 8.20
N ASP A 3 20.29 -26.08 8.07
CA ASP A 3 19.83 -24.78 7.60
C ASP A 3 19.93 -24.79 6.06
N SER A 4 18.80 -25.08 5.39
CA SER A 4 18.74 -25.07 3.92
C SER A 4 18.67 -23.63 3.41
N ARG A 5 19.82 -22.95 3.39
CA ARG A 5 19.99 -21.72 2.60
C ARG A 5 20.11 -22.11 1.14
N TRP A 6 18.99 -22.07 0.44
CA TRP A 6 18.98 -22.17 -1.02
C TRP A 6 19.79 -20.99 -1.59
N PRO A 7 20.79 -21.22 -2.46
CA PRO A 7 21.50 -20.12 -3.07
C PRO A 7 20.54 -19.35 -4.01
N ASP A 8 20.37 -18.06 -3.76
CA ASP A 8 19.54 -17.09 -4.54
C ASP A 8 19.91 -16.98 -6.04
N GLY A 9 20.86 -17.77 -6.52
CA GLY A 9 21.34 -17.77 -7.89
C GLY A 9 20.48 -18.56 -8.89
N LEU A 10 19.71 -19.59 -8.48
CA LEU A 10 19.06 -20.48 -9.47
C LEU A 10 17.91 -19.83 -10.25
N ARG A 11 17.21 -18.84 -9.68
CA ARG A 11 16.11 -18.16 -10.37
C ARG A 11 16.60 -17.23 -11.49
N GLN A 12 17.82 -16.71 -11.37
CA GLN A 12 18.41 -15.76 -12.32
C GLN A 12 18.88 -16.43 -13.62
N TRP A 13 19.06 -17.76 -13.62
CA TRP A 13 19.49 -18.52 -14.80
C TRP A 13 18.40 -18.64 -15.87
N ARG A 14 17.14 -18.43 -15.51
CA ARG A 14 15.99 -18.39 -16.43
C ARG A 14 15.91 -17.08 -17.24
N HIS A 15 16.70 -16.07 -16.87
CA HIS A 15 16.75 -14.78 -17.54
C HIS A 15 18.02 -14.66 -18.40
N PRO A 16 17.93 -13.96 -19.56
CA PRO A 16 19.08 -13.65 -20.40
C PRO A 16 20.15 -12.89 -19.61
N ARG A 17 21.42 -13.03 -20.00
CA ARG A 17 22.58 -12.44 -19.27
C ARG A 17 22.44 -10.94 -19.02
N ALA A 18 21.80 -10.20 -19.92
CA ALA A 18 21.55 -8.76 -19.78
C ALA A 18 20.66 -8.38 -18.58
N PHE A 19 19.87 -9.32 -18.05
CA PHE A 19 18.93 -9.09 -16.93
C PHE A 19 19.36 -9.76 -15.63
N ARG A 20 20.58 -10.30 -15.58
CA ARG A 20 21.13 -10.88 -14.35
C ARG A 20 21.74 -9.75 -13.53
N ILE A 21 21.35 -9.68 -12.27
CA ILE A 21 21.83 -8.64 -11.37
C ILE A 21 23.22 -9.06 -10.90
N ALA A 22 24.23 -8.25 -11.23
CA ALA A 22 25.56 -8.45 -10.68
C ALA A 22 25.52 -8.29 -9.15
N PRO A 23 26.24 -9.11 -8.39
CA PRO A 23 26.33 -8.93 -6.94
C PRO A 23 26.78 -7.50 -6.64
N PRO A 24 26.16 -6.81 -5.67
CA PRO A 24 26.53 -5.44 -5.35
C PRO A 24 27.99 -5.44 -4.88
N SER A 25 28.85 -4.73 -5.61
CA SER A 25 30.25 -4.52 -5.19
C SER A 25 30.28 -3.34 -4.23
N ILE A 26 30.13 -3.61 -2.93
CA ILE A 26 30.31 -2.60 -1.89
C ILE A 26 31.81 -2.37 -1.74
N PRO A 27 32.32 -1.12 -1.89
CA PRO A 27 33.74 -0.84 -1.67
C PRO A 27 34.10 -1.09 -0.19
N GLU A 28 35.22 -1.76 0.09
CA GLU A 28 35.61 -2.20 1.46
C GLU A 28 35.56 -1.08 2.50
N LYS A 29 36.01 0.13 2.14
CA LYS A 29 35.95 1.33 2.99
C LYS A 29 34.54 1.72 3.47
N TRP A 30 33.50 1.34 2.73
CA TRP A 30 32.11 1.55 3.11
C TRP A 30 31.59 0.43 3.99
N ALA A 31 32.06 -0.81 3.78
CA ALA A 31 31.68 -1.95 4.61
C ALA A 31 32.15 -1.76 6.05
N ASP A 32 33.39 -1.27 6.24
CA ASP A 32 33.95 -1.00 7.57
C ASP A 32 33.23 0.15 8.28
N ALA A 33 32.91 1.23 7.56
CA ALA A 33 32.16 2.37 8.11
C ALA A 33 30.73 1.98 8.50
N LEU A 34 30.07 1.14 7.69
CA LEU A 34 28.73 0.65 7.98
C LEU A 34 28.73 -0.28 9.21
N TRP A 35 29.73 -1.17 9.32
CA TRP A 35 29.88 -2.06 10.48
C TRP A 35 30.19 -1.30 11.77
N ALA A 36 31.04 -0.26 11.72
CA ALA A 36 31.31 0.59 12.87
C ALA A 36 30.05 1.32 13.36
N SER A 37 29.22 1.84 12.43
CA SER A 37 27.96 2.53 12.78
C SER A 37 26.89 1.63 13.39
N LEU A 38 26.98 0.32 13.17
CA LEU A 38 26.09 -0.68 13.76
C LEU A 38 26.57 -1.17 15.13
N GLN A 39 27.85 -0.98 15.44
CA GLN A 39 28.47 -1.32 16.74
C GLN A 39 28.33 -0.18 17.75
N ASP A 40 28.24 1.06 17.28
CA ASP A 40 27.71 2.18 18.06
C ASP A 40 26.18 2.06 18.16
N GLY A 41 25.72 1.07 18.94
CA GLY A 41 24.37 1.12 19.52
C GLY A 41 24.24 2.39 20.37
N PRO A 42 23.03 2.94 20.57
CA PRO A 42 22.85 4.13 21.39
C PRO A 42 23.14 3.80 22.86
N ALA A 43 24.40 3.85 23.25
CA ALA A 43 24.79 4.07 24.63
C ALA A 43 24.43 5.53 24.94
N SER A 44 23.47 5.70 25.83
CA SER A 44 22.97 6.95 26.39
C SER A 44 23.97 8.11 26.29
N ALA A 45 23.70 9.05 25.39
CA ALA A 45 24.15 10.42 25.58
C ALA A 45 23.24 11.04 26.64
N GLU A 46 23.59 10.81 27.90
CA GLU A 46 23.06 11.54 29.04
C GLU A 46 23.56 12.99 28.94
N GLN A 47 22.81 13.84 28.24
CA GLN A 47 22.94 15.29 28.36
C GLN A 47 22.32 15.72 29.70
N PRO A 48 23.06 16.36 30.61
CA PRO A 48 22.46 16.94 31.80
C PRO A 48 21.91 18.34 31.52
N ALA A 49 20.73 18.60 32.11
CA ALA A 49 20.06 19.87 32.44
C ALA A 49 19.10 20.53 31.41
N PRO A 50 18.03 21.24 31.84
CA PRO A 50 17.19 21.12 33.06
C PRO A 50 15.65 20.98 32.74
N GLU A 51 14.87 20.42 33.68
CA GLU A 51 13.38 20.34 33.70
C GLU A 51 12.70 21.74 33.89
N PRO A 52 11.35 21.94 33.84
CA PRO A 52 10.15 21.06 33.60
C PRO A 52 9.06 21.74 32.68
N PRO A 53 7.75 21.34 32.63
CA PRO A 53 7.10 20.04 32.84
C PRO A 53 6.18 19.56 31.68
N ALA A 54 5.89 18.26 31.71
CA ALA A 54 4.60 17.61 31.41
C ALA A 54 3.97 17.77 30.01
N VAL A 55 4.16 16.74 29.17
CA VAL A 55 3.02 15.89 28.78
C VAL A 55 3.46 14.44 28.79
N ALA A 56 2.93 13.70 29.76
CA ALA A 56 3.00 12.27 29.80
C ALA A 56 2.31 11.68 28.56
N GLN A 57 3.04 10.95 27.73
CA GLN A 57 2.51 9.82 26.97
C GLN A 57 3.54 8.68 27.01
N SER A 58 3.77 8.17 28.21
CA SER A 58 4.12 6.76 28.38
C SER A 58 2.83 5.95 28.33
N GLU A 59 2.46 5.53 27.12
CA GLU A 59 1.52 4.43 26.86
C GLU A 59 2.12 3.58 25.72
N GLY A 60 2.51 2.33 25.85
CA GLY A 60 2.56 1.44 26.99
C GLY A 60 3.46 0.27 26.59
N ALA A 61 4.44 -0.05 27.44
CA ALA A 61 5.16 -1.30 27.42
C ALA A 61 4.27 -2.46 27.96
N ALA A 62 3.01 -2.52 27.53
CA ALA A 62 1.98 -3.42 28.06
C ALA A 62 0.98 -3.85 26.97
N ALA A 63 1.45 -4.56 25.94
CA ALA A 63 0.63 -5.51 25.16
C ALA A 63 1.55 -6.39 24.31
N ALA A 64 2.17 -7.41 24.90
CA ALA A 64 2.91 -8.44 24.16
C ALA A 64 2.01 -9.37 23.31
N GLY A 65 0.80 -8.90 22.91
CA GLY A 65 -0.20 -9.69 22.19
C GLY A 65 -1.17 -8.90 21.31
N THR A 66 -1.02 -7.57 21.17
CA THR A 66 -1.92 -6.74 20.34
C THR A 66 -1.15 -6.11 19.20
N LEU A 67 -1.65 -6.25 17.97
CA LEU A 67 -1.04 -5.63 16.80
C LEU A 67 -1.09 -4.10 16.92
N ARG A 68 0.01 -3.41 16.56
CA ARG A 68 0.01 -1.95 16.48
C ARG A 68 -1.01 -1.46 15.45
N PRO A 69 -1.69 -0.32 15.66
CA PRO A 69 -2.64 0.23 14.68
C PRO A 69 -2.07 0.38 13.27
N SER A 70 -0.81 0.80 13.15
CA SER A 70 -0.11 0.89 11.87
C SER A 70 0.11 -0.48 11.21
N ALA A 71 0.39 -1.53 11.99
CA ALA A 71 0.52 -2.88 11.46
C ALA A 71 -0.84 -3.42 10.96
N VAL A 72 -1.93 -3.09 11.65
CA VAL A 72 -3.29 -3.41 11.19
C VAL A 72 -3.59 -2.69 9.88
N ALA A 73 -3.25 -1.41 9.77
CA ALA A 73 -3.44 -0.62 8.55
C ALA A 73 -2.65 -1.20 7.36
N GLU A 74 -1.39 -1.61 7.56
CA GLU A 74 -0.57 -2.24 6.53
C GLU A 74 -1.14 -3.59 6.08
N LEU A 75 -1.59 -4.42 7.02
CA LEU A 75 -2.23 -5.70 6.70
C LEU A 75 -3.53 -5.49 5.90
N ALA A 76 -4.37 -4.57 6.35
CA ALA A 76 -5.63 -4.22 5.68
C ALA A 76 -5.37 -3.69 4.26
N THR A 77 -4.38 -2.81 4.09
CA THR A 77 -3.96 -2.26 2.80
C THR A 77 -3.42 -3.35 1.87
N GLY A 78 -2.57 -4.24 2.38
CA GLY A 78 -2.04 -5.37 1.62
C GLY A 78 -3.14 -6.30 1.12
N LEU A 79 -4.13 -6.57 1.98
CA LEU A 79 -5.27 -7.41 1.65
C LEU A 79 -6.19 -6.76 0.61
N TRP A 80 -6.41 -5.45 0.71
CA TRP A 80 -7.15 -4.65 -0.27
C TRP A 80 -6.46 -4.66 -1.65
N ARG A 81 -5.13 -4.49 -1.69
CA ARG A 81 -4.36 -4.57 -2.94
C ARG A 81 -4.45 -5.96 -3.57
N LEU A 82 -4.37 -7.01 -2.75
CA LEU A 82 -4.50 -8.38 -3.25
C LEU A 82 -5.88 -8.62 -3.86
N ARG A 83 -6.95 -8.09 -3.24
CA ARG A 83 -8.31 -8.16 -3.76
C ARG A 83 -8.44 -7.49 -5.12
N ARG A 84 -8.03 -6.23 -5.24
CA ARG A 84 -8.05 -5.49 -6.51
C ARG A 84 -7.27 -6.21 -7.62
N ARG A 85 -6.12 -6.80 -7.28
CA ARG A 85 -5.34 -7.59 -8.24
C ARG A 85 -6.09 -8.83 -8.72
N LEU A 86 -6.76 -9.56 -7.83
CA LEU A 86 -7.55 -10.73 -8.21
C LEU A 86 -8.74 -10.35 -9.07
N ASP A 87 -9.45 -9.28 -8.72
CA ASP A 87 -10.58 -8.77 -9.50
C ASP A 87 -10.13 -8.33 -10.90
N ALA A 88 -8.98 -7.66 -11.02
CA ALA A 88 -8.38 -7.30 -12.30
C ALA A 88 -8.02 -8.53 -13.15
N THR A 89 -7.44 -9.58 -12.54
CA THR A 89 -7.14 -10.83 -13.26
C THR A 89 -8.38 -11.58 -13.71
N ALA A 90 -9.46 -11.54 -12.91
CA ALA A 90 -10.74 -12.14 -13.26
C ALA A 90 -11.42 -11.40 -14.42
N ALA A 91 -11.41 -10.06 -14.39
CA ALA A 91 -11.92 -9.23 -15.49
C ALA A 91 -11.16 -9.48 -16.80
N ALA A 92 -9.83 -9.55 -16.75
CA ALA A 92 -9.00 -9.85 -17.92
C ALA A 92 -9.27 -11.26 -18.50
N ALA A 93 -9.53 -12.25 -17.64
CA ALA A 93 -9.87 -13.61 -18.07
C ALA A 93 -11.27 -13.68 -18.73
N GLY A 94 -12.22 -12.85 -18.28
CA GLY A 94 -13.56 -12.74 -18.87
C GLY A 94 -13.56 -12.02 -20.23
N ALA A 95 -12.71 -11.00 -20.40
CA ALA A 95 -12.60 -10.24 -21.64
C ALA A 95 -11.90 -11.01 -22.80
N GLY A 96 -11.17 -12.08 -22.48
CA GLY A 96 -10.38 -12.86 -23.43
C GLY A 96 -10.84 -14.31 -23.63
N ALA A 97 -12.08 -14.67 -23.30
CA ALA A 97 -12.57 -16.04 -23.33
C ALA A 97 -12.80 -16.59 -24.75
N GLY A 98 -11.70 -16.82 -25.48
CA GLY A 98 -11.55 -17.89 -26.47
C GLY A 98 -10.96 -19.12 -25.79
N ALA A 99 -11.53 -20.29 -26.08
CA ALA A 99 -11.31 -21.55 -25.36
C ALA A 99 -9.84 -22.03 -25.32
N GLY A 100 -9.33 -22.25 -24.10
CA GLY A 100 -8.09 -22.95 -23.76
C GLY A 100 -8.17 -23.44 -22.31
N PRO A 101 -7.22 -24.24 -21.78
CA PRO A 101 -7.36 -25.06 -20.55
C PRO A 101 -7.43 -24.20 -19.27
N ALA A 102 -8.55 -23.50 -19.10
CA ALA A 102 -8.81 -22.51 -18.07
C ALA A 102 -9.57 -23.08 -16.86
N GLY A 103 -9.99 -24.34 -16.92
CA GLY A 103 -10.76 -25.00 -15.85
C GLY A 103 -10.00 -25.08 -14.52
N GLY A 104 -8.71 -25.43 -14.57
CA GLY A 104 -7.84 -25.53 -13.38
C GLY A 104 -7.49 -24.18 -12.77
N ARG A 105 -7.02 -23.22 -13.59
CA ARG A 105 -6.69 -21.85 -13.14
C ARG A 105 -7.89 -21.13 -12.52
N SER A 106 -9.09 -21.30 -13.08
CA SER A 106 -10.32 -20.72 -12.52
C SER A 106 -10.70 -21.34 -11.16
N GLY A 107 -10.41 -22.62 -10.94
CA GLY A 107 -10.60 -23.29 -9.64
C GLY A 107 -9.71 -22.72 -8.54
N ASP A 108 -8.44 -22.52 -8.84
CA ASP A 108 -7.45 -21.98 -7.90
C ASP A 108 -7.73 -20.52 -7.55
N THR A 109 -8.04 -19.67 -8.54
CA THR A 109 -8.43 -18.27 -8.30
C THR A 109 -9.66 -18.17 -7.40
N ARG A 110 -10.68 -19.02 -7.62
CA ARG A 110 -11.88 -19.05 -6.76
C ARG A 110 -11.58 -19.50 -5.33
N ARG A 111 -10.66 -20.45 -5.14
CA ARG A 111 -10.21 -20.84 -3.79
C ARG A 111 -9.53 -19.69 -3.08
N LEU A 112 -8.61 -19.01 -3.77
CA LEU A 112 -7.89 -17.86 -3.22
C LEU A 112 -8.84 -16.70 -2.89
N GLN A 113 -9.83 -16.42 -3.75
CA GLN A 113 -10.86 -15.42 -3.49
C GLN A 113 -11.66 -15.73 -2.22
N ARG A 114 -12.09 -16.98 -2.03
CA ARG A 114 -12.77 -17.37 -0.77
C ARG A 114 -11.89 -17.22 0.46
N GLN A 115 -10.60 -17.55 0.35
CA GLN A 115 -9.66 -17.33 1.45
C GLN A 115 -9.53 -15.85 1.77
N LEU A 116 -9.47 -15.00 0.74
CA LEU A 116 -9.42 -13.55 0.89
C LEU A 116 -10.69 -12.99 1.55
N ASP A 117 -11.86 -13.45 1.12
CA ASP A 117 -13.15 -13.07 1.72
C ASP A 117 -13.21 -13.47 3.21
N SER A 118 -12.70 -14.67 3.54
CA SER A 118 -12.61 -15.12 4.92
C SER A 118 -11.66 -14.25 5.75
N LEU A 119 -10.50 -13.87 5.23
CA LEU A 119 -9.57 -12.96 5.91
C LEU A 119 -10.18 -11.58 6.09
N TRP A 120 -10.91 -11.08 5.09
CA TRP A 120 -11.63 -9.81 5.15
C TRP A 120 -12.72 -9.83 6.22
N SER A 121 -13.48 -10.92 6.29
CA SER A 121 -14.49 -11.13 7.34
C SER A 121 -13.85 -11.16 8.73
N THR A 122 -12.68 -11.78 8.88
CA THR A 122 -11.95 -11.80 10.16
C THR A 122 -11.47 -10.40 10.55
N LEU A 123 -10.96 -9.61 9.60
CA LEU A 123 -10.60 -8.21 9.86
C LEU A 123 -11.81 -7.37 10.29
N GLY A 124 -12.94 -7.53 9.59
CA GLY A 124 -14.19 -6.86 9.95
C GLY A 124 -14.69 -7.25 11.35
N ALA A 125 -14.62 -8.54 11.70
CA ALA A 125 -14.96 -9.02 13.04
C ALA A 125 -14.00 -8.49 14.12
N ALA A 126 -12.75 -8.19 13.76
CA ALA A 126 -11.78 -7.52 14.60
C ALA A 126 -11.97 -5.98 14.65
N GLY A 127 -13.03 -5.43 14.03
CA GLY A 127 -13.35 -4.01 14.03
C GLY A 127 -12.55 -3.18 13.04
N VAL A 128 -11.93 -3.81 12.03
CA VAL A 128 -11.21 -3.11 10.97
C VAL A 128 -12.16 -2.81 9.81
N GLU A 129 -12.24 -1.55 9.42
CA GLU A 129 -12.99 -1.09 8.28
C GLU A 129 -12.04 -0.45 7.27
N VAL A 130 -12.19 -0.80 5.99
CA VAL A 130 -11.36 -0.28 4.90
C VAL A 130 -12.27 0.38 3.90
N GLN A 131 -12.03 1.66 3.63
CA GLN A 131 -12.82 2.48 2.74
C GLN A 131 -12.02 2.84 1.50
N ASP A 132 -12.55 2.42 0.35
CA ASP A 132 -12.09 2.83 -0.98
C ASP A 132 -12.91 4.08 -1.41
N HIS A 133 -12.28 4.98 -2.15
CA HIS A 133 -12.85 6.26 -2.56
C HIS A 133 -12.98 6.37 -4.09
N ASP A 134 -12.78 5.28 -4.83
CA ASP A 134 -12.91 5.30 -6.28
C ASP A 134 -14.27 5.85 -6.75
N ARG A 135 -14.24 6.78 -7.71
CA ARG A 135 -15.41 7.37 -8.39
C ARG A 135 -16.37 8.14 -7.50
N ILE A 136 -15.96 8.56 -6.31
CA ILE A 136 -16.76 9.47 -5.49
C ILE A 136 -16.44 10.93 -5.87
N PRO A 137 -17.41 11.86 -5.81
CA PRO A 137 -17.14 13.29 -5.92
C PRO A 137 -16.11 13.71 -4.86
N TYR A 138 -15.11 14.49 -5.27
CA TYR A 138 -14.13 15.05 -4.34
C TYR A 138 -14.61 16.41 -3.84
N ASP A 139 -14.50 16.62 -2.54
CA ASP A 139 -14.69 17.91 -1.89
C ASP A 139 -13.50 18.16 -0.96
N SER A 140 -13.03 19.40 -0.89
CA SER A 140 -11.88 19.79 -0.06
C SER A 140 -12.07 19.57 1.44
N GLY A 141 -13.31 19.35 1.90
CA GLY A 141 -13.65 18.98 3.28
C GLY A 141 -13.54 17.48 3.56
N LEU A 142 -13.30 16.63 2.56
CA LEU A 142 -13.00 15.23 2.79
C LEU A 142 -11.60 15.09 3.38
N ASP A 143 -11.48 14.25 4.41
CA ASP A 143 -10.20 13.97 5.07
C ASP A 143 -9.40 12.93 4.29
N LEU A 144 -8.98 13.33 3.08
CA LEU A 144 -8.22 12.55 2.12
C LEU A 144 -6.94 13.29 1.74
N GLN A 145 -5.87 12.52 1.55
CA GLN A 145 -4.62 13.05 1.02
C GLN A 145 -4.64 12.95 -0.51
N VAL A 146 -4.80 14.08 -1.19
CA VAL A 146 -4.69 14.13 -2.65
C VAL A 146 -3.21 14.13 -3.04
N LEU A 147 -2.80 13.11 -3.79
CA LEU A 147 -1.44 13.02 -4.31
C LEU A 147 -1.29 13.75 -5.65
N GLU A 148 -2.34 13.76 -6.47
CA GLU A 148 -2.31 14.37 -7.78
C GLU A 148 -3.71 14.80 -8.23
N PHE A 149 -3.77 15.94 -8.94
CA PHE A 149 -4.93 16.36 -9.71
C PHE A 149 -4.68 16.11 -11.20
N GLN A 150 -5.53 15.33 -11.86
CA GLN A 150 -5.42 14.93 -13.25
C GLN A 150 -6.56 15.50 -14.10
N ARG A 151 -6.24 16.28 -15.13
CA ARG A 151 -7.24 16.76 -16.08
C ARG A 151 -7.84 15.60 -16.87
N THR A 152 -9.14 15.38 -16.73
CA THR A 152 -9.86 14.22 -17.27
C THR A 152 -11.09 14.69 -18.05
N THR A 153 -11.20 14.23 -19.30
CA THR A 153 -12.36 14.53 -20.15
C THR A 153 -13.59 13.78 -19.67
N GLY A 154 -14.76 14.38 -19.84
CA GLY A 154 -16.04 13.75 -19.47
C GLY A 154 -16.39 13.81 -17.97
N LEU A 155 -15.60 14.48 -17.15
CA LEU A 155 -16.00 14.82 -15.78
C LEU A 155 -16.81 16.12 -15.76
N THR A 156 -17.82 16.17 -14.89
CA THR A 156 -18.62 17.39 -14.64
C THR A 156 -18.10 18.20 -13.46
N GLY A 157 -17.15 17.66 -12.69
CA GLY A 157 -16.58 18.25 -11.50
C GLY A 157 -15.47 17.39 -10.91
N GLU A 158 -14.84 17.86 -9.84
CA GLU A 158 -13.75 17.14 -9.18
C GLU A 158 -14.23 15.78 -8.65
N THR A 159 -13.58 14.70 -9.08
CA THR A 159 -13.99 13.33 -8.76
C THR A 159 -12.76 12.50 -8.46
N VAL A 160 -12.77 11.67 -7.42
CA VAL A 160 -11.68 10.73 -7.15
C VAL A 160 -11.62 9.71 -8.29
N LEU A 161 -10.52 9.70 -9.05
CA LEU A 161 -10.29 8.75 -10.14
C LEU A 161 -9.86 7.40 -9.61
N GLU A 162 -8.87 7.43 -8.71
CA GLU A 162 -8.24 6.23 -8.17
C GLU A 162 -7.77 6.46 -6.74
N THR A 163 -8.08 5.48 -5.90
CA THR A 163 -7.55 5.30 -4.56
C THR A 163 -6.26 4.52 -4.66
N LEU A 164 -5.15 5.11 -4.21
CA LEU A 164 -3.83 4.48 -4.19
C LEU A 164 -3.56 3.79 -2.84
N ARG A 165 -4.12 4.36 -1.76
CA ARG A 165 -4.22 3.74 -0.45
C ARG A 165 -5.62 4.00 0.14
N PRO A 166 -6.26 2.98 0.70
CA PRO A 166 -7.57 3.16 1.29
C PRO A 166 -7.46 3.87 2.65
N THR A 167 -8.55 4.49 3.07
CA THR A 167 -8.70 4.91 4.47
C THR A 167 -8.96 3.68 5.31
N VAL A 168 -8.28 3.54 6.45
CA VAL A 168 -8.47 2.41 7.37
C VAL A 168 -8.91 2.92 8.72
N TYR A 169 -9.97 2.33 9.25
CA TYR A 169 -10.48 2.54 10.60
C TYR A 169 -10.31 1.28 11.44
N LEU A 170 -9.96 1.44 12.70
CA LEU A 170 -9.91 0.39 13.71
C LEU A 170 -10.82 0.81 14.86
N HIS A 171 -11.89 0.05 15.10
CA HIS A 171 -12.92 0.35 16.09
C HIS A 171 -13.48 1.78 15.92
N GLY A 172 -13.72 2.19 14.66
CA GLY A 172 -14.23 3.52 14.31
C GLY A 172 -13.21 4.65 14.39
N GLN A 173 -11.98 4.41 14.85
CA GLN A 173 -10.90 5.40 14.86
C GLN A 173 -10.08 5.27 13.58
N ARG A 174 -9.84 6.39 12.88
CA ARG A 174 -9.02 6.37 11.67
C ARG A 174 -7.55 6.12 12.05
N VAL A 175 -6.98 5.07 11.49
CA VAL A 175 -5.57 4.67 11.70
C VAL A 175 -4.72 4.86 10.45
N GLN A 176 -5.34 5.08 9.29
CA GLN A 176 -4.68 5.44 8.04
C GLN A 176 -5.57 6.39 7.23
N THR A 177 -5.01 7.52 6.78
CA THR A 177 -5.65 8.43 5.82
C THR A 177 -5.59 7.85 4.41
N GLY A 178 -6.68 7.98 3.66
CA GLY A 178 -6.74 7.56 2.26
C GLY A 178 -5.92 8.48 1.37
N GLU A 179 -5.18 7.89 0.43
CA GLU A 179 -4.41 8.60 -0.59
C GLU A 179 -5.07 8.41 -1.94
N VAL A 180 -5.34 9.51 -2.65
CA VAL A 180 -6.17 9.51 -3.85
C VAL A 180 -5.59 10.36 -4.97
N VAL A 181 -5.97 10.02 -6.20
CA VAL A 181 -5.82 10.85 -7.40
C VAL A 181 -7.18 11.43 -7.73
N VAL A 182 -7.26 12.76 -7.88
CA VAL A 182 -8.49 13.48 -8.19
C VAL A 182 -8.48 13.90 -9.64
N GLY A 183 -9.57 13.63 -10.35
CA GLY A 183 -9.82 14.07 -11.70
C GLY A 183 -10.46 15.44 -11.70
N THR A 184 -9.91 16.38 -12.45
CA THR A 184 -10.50 17.69 -12.69
C THR A 184 -11.04 17.75 -14.12
N PRO A 185 -12.18 18.40 -14.37
CA PRO A 185 -12.73 18.51 -15.72
C PRO A 185 -11.75 19.27 -16.63
N VAL A 186 -11.63 18.83 -17.89
CA VAL A 186 -11.02 19.66 -18.93
C VAL A 186 -12.05 20.71 -19.30
N GLU A 187 -11.81 21.98 -18.94
CA GLU A 187 -12.56 23.08 -19.51
C GLU A 187 -12.31 23.09 -21.02
N GLU A 188 -13.33 22.75 -21.82
CA GLU A 188 -13.30 23.17 -23.21
C GLU A 188 -13.32 24.71 -23.19
N PRO A 189 -12.38 25.39 -23.88
CA PRO A 189 -12.34 26.83 -23.88
C PRO A 189 -13.71 27.33 -24.31
N SER A 190 -14.39 28.02 -23.39
CA SER A 190 -15.66 28.65 -23.68
C SER A 190 -15.44 29.50 -24.93
N SER A 191 -16.09 29.12 -26.03
CA SER A 191 -16.12 29.94 -27.23
C SER A 191 -16.86 31.22 -26.85
N GLY A 192 -16.12 32.22 -26.39
CA GLY A 192 -16.66 33.53 -26.06
C GLY A 192 -17.28 34.14 -27.33
N PRO A 193 -18.38 34.88 -27.20
CA PRO A 193 -19.04 35.45 -28.36
C PRO A 193 -18.08 36.42 -29.08
N GLU A 194 -17.87 36.20 -30.38
CA GLU A 194 -17.30 37.22 -31.27
C GLU A 194 -18.21 38.46 -31.23
N GLU A 195 -17.83 39.48 -30.46
CA GLU A 195 -18.39 40.82 -30.63
C GLU A 195 -17.81 41.44 -31.91
N ARG A 196 -18.70 41.71 -32.87
CA ARG A 196 -18.46 42.47 -34.09
C ARG A 196 -18.79 43.94 -33.90
#